data_AF-A0A920PZR1-F1
#
_entry.id   AF-A0A920PZR1-F1
#
_cell.length_a   1.000
_cell.length_b   1.000
_cell.length_c   1.000
_cell.angle_alpha   90.00
_cell.angle_beta   90.00
_cell.angle_gamma   90.00
#
_symmetry.space_group_name_H-M   'P 1'
#
loop_
_entity.id
_entity.type
_entity.pdbx_description
1 polymer ?
#
loop_
_entity_poly.entity_id
_entity_poly.type
_entity_poly.pdbx_seq_one_letter_code
_entity_poly.pdbx_strand_id
1 'polypeptide(L)'
;MDHTTHPDNGDRLYFRQLLAGRDFATEDQMARQMVNFVYLIGDRETGDAVVVDPAYDVDGILDVLADDDMRCTGALATHYHPDHVGGSMMGFDIVGAAELLERTSVPIHAQHDEVGFIAEVTGLGDGDIVGHESGDVVTVGAIDIELIHTPGHTPGSQCFLVDGRLVAGDTLFLEGCGRTTSPVATPLRCTTVSTTAWPRCPTRQCSTQATSTRRSHQLPWGTPDATTSCSCPAPRSSG
;
A
#
# COMPACT_ATOMS: atom_id res chain seq x y z
N MET A 1 13.89 34.50 -32.61
CA MET A 1 13.17 34.39 -31.34
C MET A 1 12.44 33.07 -31.42
N ASP A 2 13.10 32.04 -30.89
CA ASP A 2 12.59 30.68 -30.91
C ASP A 2 11.49 30.56 -29.85
N HIS A 3 10.28 30.20 -30.30
CA HIS A 3 9.17 29.92 -29.41
C HIS A 3 9.25 28.43 -29.04
N THR A 4 10.06 28.12 -28.04
CA THR A 4 9.95 26.84 -27.35
C THR A 4 8.69 26.91 -26.48
N THR A 5 7.57 26.49 -27.04
CA THR A 5 6.39 26.12 -26.26
C THR A 5 6.79 24.90 -25.44
N HIS A 6 7.09 25.11 -24.16
CA HIS A 6 7.03 24.03 -23.18
C HIS A 6 5.58 23.55 -23.15
N PRO A 7 5.28 22.28 -23.51
CA PRO A 7 3.95 21.76 -23.29
C PRO A 7 3.66 21.81 -21.79
N ASP A 8 2.46 22.24 -21.42
CA ASP A 8 1.92 22.14 -20.07
C ASP A 8 2.12 20.70 -19.59
N ASN A 9 3.12 20.49 -18.73
CA ASN A 9 3.40 19.19 -18.12
C ASN A 9 2.38 19.04 -16.98
N GLY A 10 1.12 18.77 -17.34
CA GLY A 10 0.14 18.25 -16.41
C GLY A 10 0.75 17.04 -15.70
N ASP A 11 0.66 17.01 -14.37
CA ASP A 11 1.34 16.05 -13.50
C ASP A 11 1.19 14.62 -14.04
N ARG A 12 2.26 14.07 -14.64
CA ARG A 12 2.27 12.76 -15.34
C ARG A 12 1.85 11.62 -14.42
N LEU A 13 2.16 11.75 -13.13
CA LEU A 13 1.80 10.78 -12.12
C LEU A 13 0.29 10.79 -11.88
N TYR A 14 -0.35 9.67 -12.20
CA TYR A 14 -1.66 9.34 -11.70
C TYR A 14 -1.53 8.72 -10.31
N PHE A 15 -2.14 9.34 -9.30
CA PHE A 15 -2.14 8.83 -7.93
C PHE A 15 -3.50 9.11 -7.30
N ARG A 16 -4.27 8.05 -7.02
CA ARG A 16 -5.56 8.12 -6.32
C ARG A 16 -5.50 7.31 -5.03
N GLN A 17 -6.17 7.81 -4.01
CA GLN A 17 -6.46 7.10 -2.78
C GLN A 17 -7.97 7.00 -2.67
N LEU A 18 -8.50 5.79 -2.55
CA LEU A 18 -9.92 5.49 -2.49
C LEU A 18 -10.25 4.82 -1.17
N LEU A 19 -11.21 5.36 -0.43
CA LEU A 19 -11.68 4.80 0.83
C LEU A 19 -12.81 3.79 0.57
N ALA A 20 -12.57 2.54 0.93
CA ALA A 20 -13.56 1.47 0.83
C ALA A 20 -14.78 1.78 1.72
N GLY A 21 -15.98 1.53 1.19
CA GLY A 21 -17.25 1.86 1.85
C GLY A 21 -17.67 3.33 1.74
N ARG A 22 -16.87 4.17 1.05
CA ARG A 22 -17.19 5.59 0.79
C ARG A 22 -17.01 5.98 -0.67
N ASP A 23 -15.83 5.76 -1.23
CA ASP A 23 -15.48 6.19 -2.58
C ASP A 23 -15.79 5.06 -3.60
N PHE A 24 -15.69 3.81 -3.16
CA PHE A 24 -16.07 2.59 -3.87
C PHE A 24 -16.55 1.55 -2.83
N ALA A 25 -17.10 0.40 -3.28
CA ALA A 25 -17.70 -0.59 -2.38
C ALA A 25 -18.77 0.02 -1.45
N THR A 26 -19.53 1.00 -1.95
CA THR A 26 -20.32 1.87 -1.09
C THR A 26 -21.40 1.14 -0.32
N GLU A 27 -21.94 0.02 -0.82
CA GLU A 27 -22.94 -0.80 -0.12
C GLU A 27 -22.35 -2.03 0.60
N ASP A 28 -21.03 -2.22 0.55
CA ASP A 28 -20.36 -3.33 1.23
C ASP A 28 -20.23 -3.05 2.74
N GLN A 29 -20.78 -3.96 3.56
CA GLN A 29 -20.79 -3.80 5.01
C GLN A 29 -19.39 -3.93 5.63
N MET A 30 -18.54 -4.81 5.10
CA MET A 30 -17.18 -5.01 5.59
C MET A 30 -16.30 -3.82 5.22
N ALA A 31 -16.38 -3.34 3.98
CA ALA A 31 -15.66 -2.15 3.51
C ALA A 31 -15.96 -0.93 4.38
N ARG A 32 -17.24 -0.68 4.68
CA ARG A 32 -17.69 0.40 5.59
C ARG A 32 -17.15 0.28 7.02
N GLN A 33 -16.87 -0.95 7.49
CA GLN A 33 -16.38 -1.21 8.86
C GLN A 33 -14.85 -1.22 8.96
N MET A 34 -14.16 -1.76 7.98
CA MET A 34 -12.70 -1.93 7.97
C MET A 34 -12.00 -0.63 7.62
N VAL A 35 -12.60 0.19 6.75
CA VAL A 35 -12.13 1.54 6.41
C VAL A 35 -10.71 1.49 5.84
N ASN A 36 -10.54 0.62 4.84
CA ASN A 36 -9.30 0.43 4.10
C ASN A 36 -9.19 1.40 2.93
N PHE A 37 -7.96 1.74 2.57
CA PHE A 37 -7.63 2.49 1.37
C PHE A 37 -7.09 1.56 0.30
N VAL A 38 -7.62 1.72 -0.90
CA VAL A 38 -7.05 1.20 -2.15
C VAL A 38 -6.36 2.35 -2.86
N TYR A 39 -5.18 2.09 -3.44
CA TYR A 39 -4.44 3.11 -4.20
C TYR A 39 -4.41 2.75 -5.67
N LEU A 40 -4.52 3.76 -6.53
CA LEU A 40 -4.32 3.62 -7.96
C LEU A 40 -3.11 4.46 -8.33
N ILE A 41 -2.10 3.83 -8.93
CA ILE A 41 -0.82 4.46 -9.27
C ILE A 41 -0.56 4.21 -10.74
N GLY A 42 -0.30 5.26 -11.52
CA GLY A 42 -0.17 5.10 -12.97
C GLY A 42 0.46 6.27 -13.71
N ASP A 43 0.54 6.11 -15.02
CA ASP A 43 1.11 7.08 -15.95
C ASP A 43 0.01 7.66 -16.84
N ARG A 44 -0.31 8.94 -16.64
CA ARG A 44 -1.34 9.64 -17.42
C ARG A 44 -1.01 9.74 -18.91
N GLU A 45 0.27 9.67 -19.28
CA GLU A 45 0.66 9.72 -20.71
C GLU A 45 0.32 8.41 -21.43
N THR A 46 0.46 7.26 -20.76
CA THR A 46 0.18 5.95 -21.37
C THR A 46 -1.24 5.46 -21.07
N GLY A 47 -1.87 6.00 -20.02
CA GLY A 47 -3.13 5.54 -19.47
C GLY A 47 -3.00 4.24 -18.67
N ASP A 48 -1.79 3.77 -18.35
CA ASP A 48 -1.57 2.56 -17.56
C ASP A 48 -1.62 2.85 -16.06
N ALA A 49 -2.21 1.95 -15.28
CA ALA A 49 -2.23 2.03 -13.83
C ALA A 49 -2.16 0.65 -13.19
N VAL A 50 -1.59 0.60 -11.99
CA VAL A 50 -1.68 -0.55 -11.08
C VAL A 50 -2.60 -0.24 -9.91
N VAL A 51 -3.26 -1.29 -9.41
CA VAL A 51 -4.09 -1.23 -8.20
C VAL A 51 -3.29 -1.77 -7.02
N VAL A 52 -3.20 -1.01 -5.94
CA VAL A 52 -2.60 -1.48 -4.68
C VAL A 52 -3.70 -1.99 -3.75
N ASP A 53 -3.55 -3.22 -3.29
CA ASP A 53 -4.48 -3.93 -2.40
C ASP A 53 -5.91 -4.01 -2.97
N PRO A 54 -6.13 -4.73 -4.10
CA PRO A 54 -7.42 -4.78 -4.79
C PRO A 54 -8.45 -5.64 -4.06
N ALA A 55 -9.12 -5.11 -3.03
CA ALA A 55 -10.17 -5.81 -2.28
C ALA A 55 -11.55 -5.10 -2.35
N TYR A 56 -12.60 -5.81 -1.94
CA TYR A 56 -13.99 -5.39 -1.74
C TYR A 56 -14.89 -5.24 -2.98
N ASP A 57 -14.54 -4.40 -3.94
CA ASP A 57 -15.40 -4.08 -5.09
C ASP A 57 -14.53 -3.85 -6.33
N VAL A 58 -14.13 -4.95 -6.95
CA VAL A 58 -13.19 -4.96 -8.09
C VAL A 58 -13.78 -4.19 -9.27
N ASP A 59 -15.05 -4.42 -9.60
CA ASP A 59 -15.70 -3.72 -10.71
C ASP A 59 -15.77 -2.21 -10.41
N GLY A 60 -16.10 -1.79 -9.17
CA GLY A 60 -16.05 -0.39 -8.78
C GLY A 60 -14.66 0.25 -8.84
N ILE A 61 -13.59 -0.49 -8.52
CA ILE A 61 -12.21 -0.03 -8.70
C ILE A 61 -11.89 0.18 -10.19
N LEU A 62 -12.29 -0.77 -11.04
CA LEU A 62 -12.07 -0.69 -12.49
C LEU A 62 -12.88 0.44 -13.13
N ASP A 63 -14.10 0.69 -12.65
CA ASP A 63 -14.91 1.83 -13.08
C ASP A 63 -14.23 3.16 -12.76
N VAL A 64 -13.63 3.31 -11.57
CA VAL A 64 -12.87 4.53 -11.21
C VAL A 64 -11.66 4.73 -12.13
N LEU A 65 -10.95 3.66 -12.49
CA LEU A 65 -9.86 3.74 -13.47
C LEU A 65 -10.39 4.19 -14.83
N ALA A 66 -11.48 3.58 -15.32
CA ALA A 66 -12.07 3.91 -16.61
C ALA A 66 -12.57 5.36 -16.67
N ASP A 67 -13.22 5.85 -15.62
CA ASP A 67 -13.70 7.24 -15.49
C ASP A 67 -12.55 8.26 -15.51
N ASP A 68 -11.35 7.84 -15.08
CA ASP A 68 -10.14 8.65 -15.08
C ASP A 68 -9.30 8.48 -16.37
N ASP A 69 -9.82 7.81 -17.41
CA ASP A 69 -9.13 7.45 -18.66
C ASP A 69 -7.89 6.53 -18.46
N MET A 70 -7.90 5.72 -17.39
CA MET A 70 -6.85 4.78 -17.04
C MET A 70 -7.27 3.33 -17.26
N ARG A 71 -6.32 2.43 -17.49
CA ARG A 71 -6.52 0.97 -17.56
C ARG A 71 -5.66 0.24 -16.55
N CYS A 72 -6.21 -0.81 -15.95
CA CYS A 72 -5.44 -1.67 -15.05
C CYS A 72 -4.45 -2.54 -15.86
N THR A 73 -3.17 -2.49 -15.51
CA THR A 73 -2.10 -3.31 -16.11
C THR A 73 -1.37 -4.18 -15.11
N GLY A 74 -1.76 -4.14 -13.84
CA GLY A 74 -1.17 -4.92 -12.77
C GLY A 74 -1.79 -4.60 -11.43
N ALA A 75 -1.46 -5.42 -10.44
CA ALA A 75 -1.77 -5.13 -9.05
C ALA A 75 -0.53 -5.27 -8.17
N LEU A 76 -0.50 -4.55 -7.07
CA LEU A 76 0.52 -4.65 -6.03
C LEU A 76 -0.16 -5.08 -4.73
N ALA A 77 0.34 -6.14 -4.09
CA ALA A 77 -0.16 -6.60 -2.80
C ALA A 77 0.82 -6.24 -1.69
N THR A 78 0.37 -5.46 -0.70
CA THR A 78 1.21 -5.10 0.45
C THR A 78 1.45 -6.30 1.37
N HIS A 79 0.41 -7.10 1.60
CA HIS A 79 0.44 -8.31 2.42
C HIS A 79 -0.80 -9.19 2.17
N TYR A 80 -0.84 -10.39 2.75
CA TYR A 80 -1.80 -11.44 2.40
C TYR A 80 -3.21 -11.31 3.00
N HIS A 81 -3.47 -10.33 3.87
CA HIS A 81 -4.76 -10.32 4.57
C HIS A 81 -5.96 -10.16 3.63
N PRO A 82 -7.09 -10.83 3.90
CA PRO A 82 -8.26 -10.82 3.00
C PRO A 82 -8.82 -9.44 2.71
N ASP A 83 -8.65 -8.48 3.62
CA ASP A 83 -9.10 -7.11 3.44
C ASP A 83 -8.20 -6.25 2.53
N HIS A 84 -7.13 -6.86 1.98
CA HIS A 84 -6.19 -6.27 1.02
C HIS A 84 -6.14 -7.03 -0.30
N VAL A 85 -6.22 -8.37 -0.28
CA VAL A 85 -6.12 -9.20 -1.50
C VAL A 85 -7.41 -9.98 -1.82
N GLY A 86 -8.44 -9.89 -0.99
CA GLY A 86 -9.61 -10.78 -1.06
C GLY A 86 -9.36 -12.14 -0.40
N GLY A 87 -10.40 -12.95 -0.30
CA GLY A 87 -10.40 -14.25 0.38
C GLY A 87 -11.42 -14.31 1.52
N SER A 88 -11.39 -15.41 2.28
CA SER A 88 -12.36 -15.64 3.36
C SER A 88 -11.82 -15.14 4.71
N MET A 89 -12.62 -14.35 5.43
CA MET A 89 -12.31 -13.88 6.78
C MET A 89 -13.54 -13.95 7.68
N MET A 90 -13.45 -14.66 8.81
CA MET A 90 -14.50 -14.69 9.85
C MET A 90 -15.91 -15.07 9.34
N GLY A 91 -15.98 -15.89 8.28
CA GLY A 91 -17.24 -16.31 7.65
C GLY A 91 -17.79 -15.36 6.58
N PHE A 92 -17.03 -14.32 6.23
CA PHE A 92 -17.29 -13.45 5.09
C PHE A 92 -16.30 -13.74 3.98
N ASP A 93 -16.76 -13.69 2.74
CA ASP A 93 -15.91 -13.77 1.55
C ASP A 93 -15.74 -12.35 1.00
N ILE A 94 -14.49 -11.91 0.88
CA ILE A 94 -14.13 -10.61 0.32
C ILE A 94 -13.63 -10.87 -1.10
N VAL A 95 -14.25 -10.24 -2.09
CA VAL A 95 -13.73 -10.27 -3.46
C VAL A 95 -12.45 -9.45 -3.55
N GLY A 96 -11.55 -9.81 -4.47
CA GLY A 96 -10.31 -9.07 -4.62
C GLY A 96 -9.43 -9.54 -5.76
N ALA A 97 -8.18 -9.89 -5.45
CA ALA A 97 -7.13 -10.15 -6.44
C ALA A 97 -7.50 -11.28 -7.43
N ALA A 98 -8.20 -12.33 -6.96
CA ALA A 98 -8.69 -13.40 -7.82
C ALA A 98 -9.70 -12.90 -8.86
N GLU A 99 -10.68 -12.08 -8.45
CA GLU A 99 -11.66 -11.50 -9.37
C GLU A 99 -11.02 -10.45 -10.29
N LEU A 100 -10.04 -9.67 -9.80
CA LEU A 100 -9.30 -8.74 -10.65
C LEU A 100 -8.60 -9.46 -11.81
N LEU A 101 -8.00 -10.63 -11.54
CA LEU A 101 -7.38 -11.47 -12.55
C LEU A 101 -8.39 -11.99 -13.58
N GLU A 102 -9.57 -12.40 -13.14
CA GLU A 102 -10.65 -12.82 -14.06
C GLU A 102 -11.09 -11.67 -14.99
N ARG A 103 -11.09 -10.43 -14.50
CA ARG A 103 -11.50 -9.25 -15.28
C ARG A 103 -10.42 -8.74 -16.23
N THR A 104 -9.16 -8.83 -15.85
CA THR A 104 -8.08 -8.09 -16.53
C THR A 104 -6.90 -8.95 -17.00
N SER A 105 -6.70 -10.13 -16.42
CA SER A 105 -5.56 -11.03 -16.70
C SER A 105 -4.19 -10.36 -16.55
N VAL A 106 -4.05 -9.47 -15.56
CA VAL A 106 -2.82 -8.73 -15.25
C VAL A 106 -2.03 -9.36 -14.10
N PRO A 107 -0.70 -9.22 -14.05
CA PRO A 107 0.10 -9.79 -12.96
C PRO A 107 -0.20 -9.15 -11.61
N ILE A 108 -0.17 -9.97 -10.55
CA ILE A 108 -0.15 -9.49 -9.16
C ILE A 108 1.30 -9.55 -8.67
N HIS A 109 1.84 -8.41 -8.23
CA HIS A 109 3.19 -8.31 -7.72
C HIS A 109 3.16 -8.32 -6.18
N ALA A 110 3.93 -9.23 -5.58
CA ALA A 110 4.03 -9.38 -4.14
C ALA A 110 5.50 -9.62 -3.72
N GLN A 111 5.83 -9.39 -2.46
CA GLN A 111 7.13 -9.78 -1.95
C GLN A 111 7.23 -11.31 -1.90
N HIS A 112 8.41 -11.85 -2.18
CA HIS A 112 8.64 -13.29 -2.35
C HIS A 112 8.13 -14.15 -1.16
N ASP A 113 8.38 -13.73 0.07
CA ASP A 113 7.95 -14.43 1.29
C ASP A 113 6.43 -14.34 1.54
N GLU A 114 5.71 -13.46 0.82
CA GLU A 114 4.26 -13.29 0.92
C GLU A 114 3.47 -14.14 -0.10
N VAL A 115 4.09 -14.52 -1.22
CA VAL A 115 3.43 -15.18 -2.36
C VAL A 115 2.63 -16.39 -1.94
N GLY A 116 3.21 -17.27 -1.11
CA GLY A 116 2.55 -18.50 -0.66
C GLY A 116 1.30 -18.22 0.18
N PHE A 117 1.33 -17.19 1.03
CA PHE A 117 0.19 -16.82 1.87
C PHE A 117 -0.94 -16.18 1.03
N ILE A 118 -0.60 -15.35 0.04
CA ILE A 118 -1.58 -14.79 -0.88
C ILE A 118 -2.25 -15.91 -1.68
N ALA A 119 -1.48 -16.85 -2.23
CA ALA A 119 -2.02 -17.99 -2.97
C ALA A 119 -2.98 -18.83 -2.08
N GLU A 120 -2.61 -19.09 -0.82
CA GLU A 120 -3.45 -19.82 0.12
C GLU A 120 -4.78 -19.10 0.41
N VAL A 121 -4.74 -17.79 0.64
CA VAL A 121 -5.93 -17.00 1.04
C VAL A 121 -6.86 -16.71 -0.14
N THR A 122 -6.31 -16.51 -1.33
CA THR A 122 -7.07 -16.12 -2.54
C THR A 122 -7.46 -17.30 -3.41
N GLY A 123 -6.79 -18.45 -3.26
CA GLY A 123 -6.94 -19.60 -4.14
C GLY A 123 -6.26 -19.45 -5.50
N LEU A 124 -5.41 -18.44 -5.67
CA LEU A 124 -4.65 -18.20 -6.90
C LEU A 124 -3.58 -19.28 -7.14
N GLY A 125 -3.33 -19.57 -8.42
CA GLY A 125 -2.44 -20.63 -8.86
C GLY A 125 -1.00 -20.18 -9.09
N ASP A 126 -0.14 -21.16 -9.37
CA ASP A 126 1.25 -20.92 -9.75
C ASP A 126 1.32 -20.07 -11.04
N GLY A 127 1.97 -18.91 -10.96
CA GLY A 127 2.17 -18.00 -12.08
C GLY A 127 1.24 -16.78 -12.11
N ASP A 128 0.19 -16.76 -11.28
CA ASP A 128 -0.70 -15.60 -11.12
C ASP A 128 -0.03 -14.46 -10.33
N ILE A 129 0.89 -14.83 -9.44
CA ILE A 129 1.60 -13.92 -8.54
C ILE A 129 3.09 -13.91 -8.89
N VAL A 130 3.63 -12.72 -9.14
CA VAL A 130 5.06 -12.47 -9.36
C VAL A 130 5.69 -12.07 -8.04
N GLY A 131 6.61 -12.90 -7.54
CA GLY A 131 7.40 -12.63 -6.33
C GLY A 131 8.59 -11.71 -6.61
N HIS A 132 8.81 -10.74 -5.73
CA HIS A 132 9.89 -9.75 -5.80
C HIS A 132 10.76 -9.76 -4.55
N GLU A 133 12.02 -9.35 -4.73
CA GLU A 133 12.96 -9.06 -3.65
C GLU A 133 12.90 -7.58 -3.25
N SER A 134 13.41 -7.24 -2.07
CA SER A 134 13.48 -5.84 -1.66
C SER A 134 14.41 -5.03 -2.57
N GLY A 135 13.93 -3.88 -3.03
CA GLY A 135 14.63 -2.98 -3.94
C GLY A 135 14.32 -3.23 -5.42
N ASP A 136 13.53 -4.25 -5.75
CA ASP A 136 13.01 -4.44 -7.11
C ASP A 136 12.08 -3.28 -7.49
N VAL A 137 11.97 -3.04 -8.80
CA VAL A 137 11.17 -1.93 -9.35
C VAL A 137 10.13 -2.48 -10.32
N VAL A 138 8.88 -2.13 -10.09
CA VAL A 138 7.78 -2.33 -11.04
C VAL A 138 7.53 -1.01 -11.76
N THR A 139 7.48 -1.04 -13.09
CA THR A 139 7.28 0.14 -13.93
C THR A 139 5.89 0.19 -14.51
N VAL A 140 5.28 1.38 -14.48
CA VAL A 140 3.98 1.67 -15.12
C VAL A 140 4.18 2.87 -16.03
N GLY A 141 4.26 2.65 -17.34
CA GLY A 141 4.74 3.68 -18.25
C GLY A 141 6.17 4.12 -17.89
N ALA A 142 6.37 5.40 -17.56
CA ALA A 142 7.63 5.90 -17.00
C ALA A 142 7.60 6.18 -15.48
N ILE A 143 6.58 5.66 -14.79
CA ILE A 143 6.51 5.74 -13.33
C ILE A 143 7.17 4.50 -12.73
N ASP A 144 8.25 4.72 -11.99
CA ASP A 144 8.95 3.69 -11.24
C ASP A 144 8.36 3.55 -9.83
N ILE A 145 8.05 2.32 -9.44
CA ILE A 145 7.57 1.96 -8.10
C ILE A 145 8.60 1.02 -7.47
N GLU A 146 9.33 1.50 -6.46
CA GLU A 146 10.29 0.68 -5.71
C GLU A 146 9.56 -0.13 -4.64
N LEU A 147 9.82 -1.44 -4.60
CA LEU A 147 9.25 -2.40 -3.66
C LEU A 147 10.18 -2.53 -2.46
N ILE A 148 9.68 -2.21 -1.26
CA ILE A 148 10.49 -2.19 -0.03
C ILE A 148 9.96 -3.25 0.92
N HIS A 149 10.75 -4.29 1.18
CA HIS A 149 10.38 -5.32 2.15
C HIS A 149 10.37 -4.74 3.56
N THR A 150 9.25 -4.92 4.26
CA THR A 150 9.00 -4.38 5.59
C THR A 150 8.36 -5.43 6.50
N PRO A 151 9.09 -6.52 6.83
CA PRO A 151 8.55 -7.61 7.64
C PRO A 151 8.13 -7.10 9.02
N GLY A 152 6.95 -7.53 9.48
CA GLY A 152 6.42 -7.13 10.78
C GLY A 152 4.96 -7.49 10.94
N HIS A 153 4.08 -6.81 10.19
CA HIS A 153 2.65 -7.10 10.21
C HIS A 153 2.38 -8.53 9.72
N THR A 154 3.00 -8.88 8.59
CA THR A 154 3.19 -10.25 8.08
C THR A 154 4.68 -10.48 7.77
N PRO A 155 5.12 -11.73 7.57
CA PRO A 155 6.51 -12.03 7.19
C PRO A 155 6.95 -11.38 5.87
N GLY A 156 6.08 -11.30 4.88
CA GLY A 156 6.35 -10.70 3.57
C GLY A 156 5.70 -9.33 3.36
N SER A 157 5.28 -8.64 4.43
CA SER A 157 4.75 -7.27 4.32
C SER A 157 5.72 -6.35 3.57
N GLN A 158 5.21 -5.54 2.66
CA GLN A 158 6.01 -4.60 1.87
C GLN A 158 5.32 -3.23 1.69
N CYS A 159 6.15 -2.23 1.43
CA CYS A 159 5.73 -0.87 1.07
C CYS A 159 6.11 -0.56 -0.38
N PHE A 160 5.43 0.41 -0.97
CA PHE A 160 5.70 0.90 -2.33
C PHE A 160 6.11 2.37 -2.29
N LEU A 161 7.31 2.68 -2.78
CA LEU A 161 7.83 4.04 -2.89
C LEU A 161 7.71 4.52 -4.34
N VAL A 162 6.96 5.59 -4.56
CA VAL A 162 6.73 6.19 -5.88
C VAL A 162 6.78 7.72 -5.75
N ASP A 163 7.63 8.39 -6.52
CA ASP A 163 7.74 9.86 -6.54
C ASP A 163 7.80 10.51 -5.13
N GLY A 164 8.59 9.91 -4.23
CA GLY A 164 8.72 10.37 -2.84
C GLY A 164 7.48 10.13 -1.95
N ARG A 165 6.48 9.38 -2.41
CA ARG A 165 5.29 8.95 -1.64
C ARG A 165 5.43 7.49 -1.26
N LEU A 166 5.08 7.15 -0.03
CA LEU A 166 5.13 5.79 0.48
C LEU A 166 3.71 5.27 0.73
N VAL A 167 3.32 4.21 0.01
CA VAL A 167 2.17 3.38 0.35
C VAL A 167 2.67 2.27 1.26
N ALA A 168 2.31 2.35 2.54
CA ALA A 168 2.96 1.58 3.59
C ALA A 168 2.22 0.31 4.01
N GLY A 169 1.11 -0.03 3.34
CA GLY A 169 0.25 -1.10 3.79
C GLY A 169 -0.22 -0.89 5.24
N ASP A 170 -0.17 -1.99 5.99
CA ASP A 170 -0.35 -2.01 7.44
C ASP A 170 0.98 -1.92 8.21
N THR A 171 2.12 -1.67 7.55
CA THR A 171 3.41 -1.51 8.24
C THR A 171 3.46 -0.24 9.09
N LEU A 172 3.03 0.90 8.54
CA LEU A 172 3.06 2.22 9.19
C LEU A 172 1.71 2.92 9.13
N PHE A 173 1.30 3.52 10.25
CA PHE A 173 0.14 4.40 10.38
C PHE A 173 0.60 5.80 10.81
N LEU A 174 -0.19 6.85 10.50
CA LEU A 174 0.14 8.24 10.86
C LEU A 174 0.41 8.46 12.36
N GLU A 175 -0.10 7.57 13.22
CA GLU A 175 0.07 7.62 14.68
C GLU A 175 0.47 6.26 15.28
N GLY A 176 1.01 5.32 14.50
CA GLY A 176 1.34 3.97 14.98
C GLY A 176 1.98 3.04 13.94
N CYS A 177 2.08 1.75 14.25
CA CYS A 177 2.52 0.71 13.34
C CYS A 177 1.53 -0.47 13.34
N GLY A 178 1.58 -1.31 12.32
CA GLY A 178 0.82 -2.56 12.26
C GLY A 178 1.04 -3.44 13.48
N ARG A 179 0.01 -4.21 13.84
CA ARG A 179 0.17 -5.29 14.83
C ARG A 179 1.06 -6.37 14.25
N THR A 180 2.05 -6.82 15.00
CA THR A 180 2.95 -7.90 14.58
C THR A 180 2.33 -9.28 14.86
N THR A 181 2.33 -10.17 13.88
CA THR A 181 1.71 -11.51 13.99
C THR A 181 2.69 -12.62 14.40
N SER A 182 3.99 -12.36 14.52
CA SER A 182 5.01 -13.39 14.83
C SER A 182 5.87 -13.08 16.06
N PRO A 183 6.19 -14.05 16.95
CA PRO A 183 7.06 -13.85 18.11
C PRO A 183 8.55 -13.61 17.77
N VAL A 184 8.94 -13.77 16.50
CA VAL A 184 10.32 -13.53 16.02
C VAL A 184 10.56 -12.06 15.66
N ALA A 185 9.50 -11.27 15.48
CA ALA A 185 9.64 -9.84 15.31
C ALA A 185 9.94 -9.22 16.69
N THR A 186 11.21 -8.95 16.97
CA THR A 186 11.55 -7.90 17.94
C THR A 186 10.72 -6.68 17.55
N PRO A 187 9.93 -6.06 18.46
CA PRO A 187 9.17 -4.88 18.10
C PRO A 187 10.18 -3.91 17.52
N LEU A 188 10.07 -3.62 16.22
CA LEU A 188 10.70 -2.45 15.65
C LEU A 188 10.18 -1.33 16.53
N ARG A 189 11.05 -0.87 17.42
CA ARG A 189 10.71 0.16 18.39
C ARG A 189 10.21 1.31 17.52
N CYS A 190 8.90 1.56 17.58
CA CYS A 190 8.17 2.50 16.71
C CYS A 190 8.67 3.95 16.81
N THR A 191 9.78 4.18 17.52
CA THR A 191 10.48 5.44 17.70
C THR A 191 11.29 5.90 16.49
N THR A 192 11.63 5.04 15.52
CA THR A 192 12.45 5.52 14.39
C THR A 192 12.41 4.55 13.21
N VAL A 193 11.52 4.79 12.24
CA VAL A 193 11.99 4.77 10.84
C VAL A 193 12.90 5.99 10.75
N SER A 194 14.12 5.83 11.25
CA SER A 194 15.09 6.90 11.24
C SER A 194 15.38 7.20 9.79
N THR A 195 15.31 8.47 9.42
CA THR A 195 15.92 9.08 8.23
C THR A 195 17.43 8.81 8.08
N THR A 196 17.96 7.81 8.79
CA THR A 196 19.38 7.47 8.95
C THR A 196 19.75 6.11 8.35
N ALA A 197 18.78 5.24 8.04
CA ALA A 197 19.01 4.01 7.27
C ALA A 197 18.73 4.18 5.76
N TRP A 198 18.57 5.42 5.31
CA TRP A 198 18.32 5.75 3.91
C TRP A 198 19.66 6.13 3.28
N PRO A 199 20.12 5.47 2.19
CA PRO A 199 21.27 5.98 1.45
C PRO A 199 20.99 7.43 1.07
N ARG A 200 21.91 8.30 1.48
CA ARG A 200 21.81 9.76 1.46
C ARG A 200 21.15 10.28 0.19
N CYS A 201 19.91 10.74 0.31
CA CYS A 201 19.32 11.63 -0.68
C CYS A 201 20.09 12.98 -0.64
N PRO A 202 20.75 13.42 -1.74
CA PRO A 202 21.65 14.59 -1.71
C PRO A 202 20.94 15.93 -1.51
N THR A 203 19.60 15.97 -1.52
CA THR A 203 18.81 17.19 -1.43
C THR A 203 17.97 17.17 -0.15
N ARG A 204 18.21 18.16 0.74
CA ARG A 204 17.52 18.36 2.04
C ARG A 204 16.04 18.81 1.90
N GLN A 205 15.34 18.33 0.88
CA GLN A 205 13.93 18.63 0.62
C GLN A 205 13.26 17.39 0.04
N CYS A 206 12.98 16.40 0.88
CA CYS A 206 12.01 15.37 0.53
C CYS A 206 11.14 15.10 1.77
N SER A 207 9.97 15.72 1.81
CA SER A 207 8.92 15.38 2.76
C SER A 207 8.25 14.11 2.26
N THR A 208 8.78 12.94 2.61
CA THR A 208 8.13 11.69 2.25
C THR A 208 6.74 11.66 2.89
N GLN A 209 5.69 11.65 2.06
CA GLN A 209 4.33 11.46 2.54
C GLN A 209 4.09 9.96 2.67
N ALA A 210 3.98 9.48 3.91
CA ALA A 210 3.62 8.09 4.20
C ALA A 210 2.11 7.97 4.41
N THR A 211 1.51 6.98 3.76
CA THR A 211 0.08 6.68 3.86
C THR A 211 -0.12 5.21 4.18
N SER A 212 -1.07 4.90 5.06
CA SER A 212 -1.46 3.53 5.38
C SER A 212 -2.61 3.08 4.49
N THR A 213 -2.74 1.79 4.25
CA THR A 213 -3.91 1.19 3.61
C THR A 213 -5.09 1.01 4.57
N ARG A 214 -5.01 1.49 5.82
CA ARG A 214 -6.15 1.57 6.74
C ARG A 214 -6.17 2.89 7.51
N ARG A 215 -7.36 3.47 7.72
CA ARG A 215 -7.50 4.72 8.49
C ARG A 215 -7.23 4.47 9.98
N SER A 216 -6.48 5.37 10.63
CA SER A 216 -6.23 5.30 12.07
C SER A 216 -7.52 5.49 12.87
N HIS A 217 -8.15 4.39 13.29
CA HIS A 217 -9.14 4.38 14.35
C HIS A 217 -8.73 3.39 15.42
N GLN A 218 -8.69 3.86 16.67
CA GLN A 218 -8.69 2.98 17.83
C GLN A 218 -9.85 2.01 17.66
N LEU A 219 -9.52 0.74 17.45
CA LEU A 219 -10.50 -0.34 17.44
C LEU A 219 -11.32 -0.25 18.75
N PRO A 220 -12.65 -0.45 18.74
CA PRO A 220 -13.48 -0.37 19.96
C PRO A 220 -13.18 -1.46 21.01
N TRP A 221 -12.10 -2.21 20.85
CA TRP A 221 -11.90 -3.50 21.49
C TRP A 221 -10.51 -3.58 22.10
N GLY A 222 -10.47 -3.30 23.39
CA GLY A 222 -9.29 -3.40 24.26
C GLY A 222 -9.11 -2.14 25.10
N THR A 223 -9.49 -2.21 26.38
CA THR A 223 -9.21 -1.15 27.36
C THR A 223 -7.70 -0.84 27.42
N PRO A 224 -7.27 0.43 27.44
CA PRO A 224 -5.87 0.77 27.61
C PRO A 224 -5.51 0.65 29.08
N ASP A 225 -4.88 -0.44 29.48
CA ASP A 225 -4.19 -0.53 30.77
C ASP A 225 -2.69 -0.51 30.54
N ALA A 226 -2.16 0.70 30.38
CA ALA A 226 -0.76 1.04 30.65
C ALA A 226 -0.59 2.57 30.55
N THR A 227 -0.93 3.28 31.63
CA THR A 227 -0.37 4.62 31.86
C THR A 227 1.14 4.52 31.95
N THR A 228 1.85 4.82 30.86
CA THR A 228 3.28 5.13 30.90
C THR A 228 3.47 6.53 30.36
N SER A 229 3.54 7.51 31.26
CA SER A 229 3.90 8.88 30.93
C SER A 229 5.35 8.92 30.44
N CYS A 230 5.57 9.30 29.18
CA CYS A 230 6.90 9.59 28.64
C CYS A 230 7.29 11.04 28.97
N SER A 231 8.21 11.23 29.92
CA SER A 231 8.91 12.49 30.12
C SER A 231 10.12 12.56 29.18
N CYS A 232 10.21 13.62 28.36
CA CYS A 232 11.39 13.91 27.54
C CYS A 232 12.54 14.43 28.42
N PRO A 233 13.77 13.90 28.30
CA PRO A 233 14.95 14.56 28.87
C PRO A 233 15.36 15.75 27.99
N ALA A 234 15.59 16.90 28.62
CA ALA A 234 16.04 18.12 27.95
C ALA A 234 17.44 17.93 27.31
N PRO A 235 17.71 18.57 26.15
CA PRO A 235 18.99 18.46 25.48
C PRO A 235 20.12 19.11 26.30
N ARG A 236 21.22 18.37 26.48
CA ARG A 236 22.45 18.91 27.06
C ARG A 236 23.11 19.84 26.03
N SER A 237 23.29 21.10 26.40
CA SER A 237 24.16 22.03 25.69
C SER A 237 25.61 21.64 25.93
N SER A 238 26.32 21.23 24.89
CA SER A 238 27.80 21.17 24.90
C SER A 238 28.33 22.55 24.51
N GLY A 239 29.04 23.18 25.45
CA GLY A 239 30.04 24.22 25.16
C GLY A 239 31.38 23.60 24.78
#